data_AF-A0A0F9IVS5-F1
#
_entry.id   AF-A0A0F9IVS5-F1
#
_cell.length_a   1.000
_cell.length_b   1.000
_cell.length_c   1.000
_cell.angle_alpha   90.00
_cell.angle_beta   90.00
_cell.angle_gamma   90.00
#
_symmetry.space_group_name_H-M   'P 1'
#
loop_
_entity.id
_entity.type
_entity.pdbx_description
1 polymer ?
#
loop_
_entity_poly.entity_id
_entity_poly.type
_entity_poly.pdbx_seq_one_letter_code
_entity_poly.pdbx_strand_id
1 'polypeptide(L)'
;NKRFDFNFLQDRGFLIKELPCPMIIATDILKLPPRKSGTLYKWPNVEETWNYLFPDKKYIEKHRSYDDAVHEALIIFEFYKRSKWKPVIENV
;
A
#
# COMPACT_ATOMS: atom_id res chain seq x y z
N ASN A 1 -4.60 -1.66 7.14
CA ASN A 1 -3.85 -2.71 7.84
C ASN A 1 -2.67 -2.14 8.61
N LYS A 2 -1.64 -1.55 7.98
CA LYS A 2 -0.43 -0.96 8.65
C LYS A 2 -0.61 -0.49 10.10
N ARG A 3 -1.48 0.50 10.38
CA ARG A 3 -1.65 1.07 11.73
C ARG A 3 -2.03 0.03 12.78
N PHE A 4 -2.92 -0.91 12.46
CA PHE A 4 -3.33 -1.96 13.39
C PHE A 4 -2.16 -2.93 13.65
N ASP A 5 -1.51 -3.38 12.58
CA ASP A 5 -0.41 -4.35 12.66
C ASP A 5 0.80 -3.79 13.41
N PHE A 6 1.18 -2.55 13.12
CA PHE A 6 2.37 -1.93 13.68
C PHE A 6 2.16 -1.54 15.14
N ASN A 7 0.99 -1.00 15.49
CA ASN A 7 0.67 -0.73 16.89
C ASN A 7 0.75 -2.03 17.72
N PHE A 8 0.19 -3.14 17.23
CA PHE A 8 0.25 -4.43 17.92
C PHE A 8 1.68 -4.91 18.19
N LEU A 9 2.61 -4.65 17.27
CA LEU A 9 4.03 -4.99 17.40
C LEU A 9 4.76 -3.99 18.32
N GLN A 10 4.54 -2.69 18.15
CA GLN A 10 5.14 -1.65 18.99
C GLN A 10 4.74 -1.82 20.46
N ASP A 11 3.47 -2.16 20.74
CA ASP A 11 2.96 -2.49 22.07
C ASP A 11 3.69 -3.69 22.73
N ARG A 12 4.36 -4.53 21.93
CA ARG A 12 5.20 -5.66 22.38
C ARG A 12 6.68 -5.32 22.46
N GLY A 13 7.04 -4.05 22.32
CA GLY A 13 8.42 -3.56 22.44
C GLY A 13 9.23 -3.66 21.15
N PHE A 14 8.61 -3.93 19.99
CA PHE A 14 9.32 -3.90 18.71
C PHE A 14 9.56 -2.45 18.27
N LEU A 15 10.82 -2.11 17.99
CA LEU A 15 11.20 -0.85 17.38
C LEU A 15 11.15 -0.98 15.85
N ILE A 16 10.18 -0.32 15.22
CA ILE A 16 9.92 -0.43 13.78
C ILE A 16 10.13 0.94 13.14
N LYS A 17 11.03 1.00 12.16
CA LYS A 17 11.14 2.17 11.27
C LYS A 17 10.02 2.11 10.25
N GLU A 18 9.26 3.19 10.15
CA GLU A 18 8.05 3.20 9.35
C GLU A 18 8.28 3.69 7.92
N LEU A 19 7.55 3.08 6.99
CA LEU A 19 7.36 3.56 5.64
C LEU A 19 5.90 3.94 5.43
N PRO A 20 5.58 4.87 4.52
CA PRO A 20 4.19 5.19 4.20
C PRO A 20 3.42 3.96 3.72
N CYS A 21 2.11 3.92 4.01
CA CYS A 21 1.25 2.82 3.56
C CYS A 21 1.24 2.71 2.02
N PRO A 22 1.35 1.51 1.44
CA PRO A 22 1.34 1.32 -0.01
C PRO A 22 0.15 1.97 -0.72
N MET A 23 -1.04 1.92 -0.09
CA MET A 23 -2.25 2.51 -0.67
C MET A 23 -2.26 4.04 -0.60
N ILE A 24 -1.60 4.63 0.39
CA ILE A 24 -1.42 6.09 0.45
C ILE A 24 -0.48 6.52 -0.69
N ILE A 25 0.65 5.83 -0.85
CA ILE A 25 1.59 6.05 -1.95
C ILE A 25 0.88 5.93 -3.30
N ALA A 26 0.05 4.90 -3.47
CA ALA A 26 -0.69 4.66 -4.70
C ALA A 26 -1.72 5.75 -5.04
N THR A 27 -2.20 6.52 -4.06
CA THR A 27 -3.24 7.54 -4.28
C THR A 27 -2.80 8.61 -5.28
N ASP A 28 -1.60 9.15 -5.10
CA ASP A 28 -1.06 10.22 -5.97
C ASP A 28 -0.58 9.68 -7.33
N ILE A 29 -0.40 8.37 -7.45
CA ILE A 29 0.03 7.68 -8.66
C ILE A 29 -1.18 7.33 -9.54
N LEU A 30 -2.19 6.67 -8.96
CA LEU A 30 -3.35 6.17 -9.69
C LEU A 30 -4.43 7.25 -9.89
N LYS A 31 -4.51 8.24 -8.99
CA LYS A 31 -5.44 9.37 -9.09
C LYS A 31 -6.90 8.96 -9.38
N LEU A 32 -7.36 7.89 -8.72
CA LEU A 32 -8.72 7.37 -8.91
C LEU A 32 -9.76 8.41 -8.49
N PRO A 33 -10.92 8.45 -9.18
CA PRO A 33 -11.96 9.43 -8.89
C PRO A 33 -12.45 9.31 -7.43
N PRO A 34 -12.74 10.44 -6.77
CA PRO A 34 -13.10 10.46 -5.36
C PRO A 34 -14.44 9.76 -5.12
N ARG A 35 -14.52 8.97 -4.05
CA ARG A 35 -15.78 8.32 -3.62
C ARG A 35 -16.68 9.22 -2.76
N LYS A 36 -16.11 10.29 -2.18
CA LYS A 36 -16.82 11.24 -1.32
C LYS A 36 -16.61 12.66 -1.84
N SER A 37 -17.68 13.44 -1.88
CA SER A 37 -17.62 14.86 -2.22
C SER A 37 -16.65 15.58 -1.27
N GLY A 38 -15.80 16.46 -1.82
CA GLY A 38 -14.77 17.18 -1.07
C GLY A 38 -13.42 16.47 -0.92
N THR A 39 -13.24 15.27 -1.50
CA THR A 39 -11.92 14.62 -1.60
C THR A 39 -11.38 14.70 -3.02
N LEU A 40 -10.06 14.85 -3.21
CA LEU A 40 -9.46 14.99 -4.55
C LEU A 40 -9.35 13.64 -5.26
N TYR A 41 -8.70 12.67 -4.60
CA TYR A 41 -8.53 11.31 -5.10
C TYR A 41 -8.95 10.31 -4.05
N LYS A 42 -9.49 9.18 -4.51
CA LYS A 42 -9.79 8.04 -3.66
C LYS A 42 -8.52 7.25 -3.36
N TRP A 43 -8.36 6.82 -2.12
CA TRP A 43 -7.38 5.78 -1.77
C TRP A 43 -7.74 4.47 -2.48
N PRO A 44 -6.86 3.91 -3.32
CA PRO A 44 -7.14 2.65 -3.98
C PRO A 44 -7.18 1.50 -2.97
N ASN A 45 -7.89 0.44 -3.33
CA ASN A 45 -7.71 -0.85 -2.67
C ASN A 45 -6.54 -1.63 -3.32
N VAL A 46 -6.18 -2.76 -2.71
CA VAL A 46 -5.07 -3.60 -3.18
C VAL A 46 -5.34 -4.10 -4.61
N GLU A 47 -6.56 -4.56 -4.89
CA GLU A 47 -6.95 -5.07 -6.21
C GLU A 47 -6.84 -4.01 -7.32
N GLU A 48 -7.33 -2.79 -7.09
CA GLU A 48 -7.23 -1.67 -8.03
C GLU A 48 -5.77 -1.33 -8.33
N THR A 49 -4.93 -1.32 -7.28
CA THR A 49 -3.50 -1.08 -7.43
C THR A 49 -2.80 -2.22 -8.16
N TRP A 50 -3.18 -3.46 -7.86
CA TRP A 50 -2.66 -4.65 -8.50
C TRP A 50 -3.00 -4.67 -9.99
N ASN A 51 -4.24 -4.42 -10.35
CA ASN A 51 -4.70 -4.40 -11.75
C ASN A 51 -4.02 -3.29 -12.56
N TYR A 52 -3.69 -2.15 -11.93
CA TYR A 52 -2.90 -1.09 -12.57
C TYR A 52 -1.45 -1.51 -12.82
N LEU A 53 -0.81 -2.20 -11.86
CA LEU A 53 0.59 -2.58 -11.95
C LEU A 53 0.82 -3.86 -12.77
N PHE A 54 -0.11 -4.80 -12.71
CA PHE A 54 0.00 -6.13 -13.28
C PHE A 54 -1.24 -6.46 -14.12
N PRO A 55 -1.50 -5.73 -15.23
CA PRO A 55 -2.72 -5.92 -16.03
C PRO A 55 -2.86 -7.34 -16.58
N ASP A 56 -1.75 -8.04 -16.80
CA ASP A 56 -1.72 -9.41 -17.31
C ASP A 56 -1.89 -10.48 -16.20
N LYS A 57 -1.98 -10.07 -14.93
CA LYS A 57 -2.10 -10.99 -13.79
C LYS A 57 -3.41 -10.76 -13.06
N LYS A 58 -4.31 -11.74 -13.14
CA LYS A 58 -5.54 -11.74 -12.35
C LYS A 58 -5.23 -11.70 -10.85
N TYR A 59 -5.79 -10.71 -10.16
CA TYR A 59 -5.77 -10.66 -8.71
C TYR A 59 -6.65 -11.77 -8.12
N ILE A 60 -6.13 -12.52 -7.14
CA ILE A 60 -6.87 -13.55 -6.41
C ILE A 60 -6.59 -13.34 -4.93
N GLU A 61 -7.54 -12.73 -4.24
CA GLU A 61 -7.44 -12.50 -2.79
C GLU A 61 -7.67 -13.82 -2.04
N LYS A 62 -6.69 -14.27 -1.25
CA LYS A 62 -6.84 -15.47 -0.41
C LYS A 62 -7.37 -15.17 1.00
N HIS A 63 -7.56 -13.89 1.34
CA HIS A 63 -7.91 -13.41 2.69
C HIS A 63 -6.99 -14.00 3.77
N ARG A 64 -5.68 -14.01 3.50
CA ARG A 64 -4.65 -14.50 4.43
C ARG A 64 -3.64 -13.39 4.65
N SER A 65 -3.25 -13.17 5.91
CA SER A 65 -2.29 -12.12 6.28
C SER A 65 -0.96 -12.20 5.53
N TYR A 66 -0.45 -13.41 5.27
CA TYR A 66 0.75 -13.62 4.46
C TYR A 66 0.55 -13.16 3.01
N ASP A 67 -0.61 -13.45 2.43
CA ASP A 67 -0.95 -13.10 1.04
C ASP A 67 -1.04 -11.58 0.90
N ASP A 68 -1.68 -10.91 1.86
CA ASP A 68 -1.77 -9.44 1.92
C ASP A 68 -0.38 -8.79 2.00
N ALA A 69 0.49 -9.31 2.88
CA ALA A 69 1.85 -8.80 3.04
C ALA A 69 2.68 -8.96 1.76
N VAL A 70 2.54 -10.10 1.06
CA VAL A 70 3.23 -10.34 -0.22
C VAL A 70 2.72 -9.39 -1.31
N HIS A 71 1.40 -9.23 -1.45
CA HIS A 71 0.82 -8.33 -2.44
C HIS A 71 1.24 -6.87 -2.19
N GLU A 72 1.16 -6.40 -0.94
CA GLU A 72 1.59 -5.05 -0.56
C GLU A 72 3.09 -4.82 -0.84
N ALA A 73 3.94 -5.81 -0.54
CA ALA A 73 5.37 -5.72 -0.83
C ALA A 73 5.67 -5.66 -2.33
N LEU A 74 4.98 -6.47 -3.14
CA LEU A 74 5.12 -6.45 -4.60
C LEU A 74 4.69 -5.12 -5.21
N ILE A 75 3.60 -4.53 -4.70
CA ILE A 75 3.11 -3.22 -5.13
C ILE A 75 4.17 -2.13 -4.90
N ILE A 76 4.72 -2.05 -3.68
CA ILE A 76 5.78 -1.07 -3.36
C ILE A 76 7.01 -1.27 -4.24
N PHE A 77 7.44 -2.52 -4.41
CA PHE A 77 8.61 -2.84 -5.20
C PHE A 77 8.43 -2.42 -6.67
N GLU A 78 7.24 -2.64 -7.24
CA GLU A 78 6.96 -2.25 -8.62
C GLU A 78 6.86 -0.73 -8.78
N PHE A 79 6.29 -0.01 -7.80
CA PHE A 79 6.34 1.47 -7.81
C PHE A 79 7.76 2.01 -7.75
N TYR A 80 8.61 1.42 -6.92
CA TYR A 80 10.03 1.77 -6.84
C TYR A 80 10.74 1.50 -8.16
N LYS A 81 10.56 0.32 -8.75
CA LYS A 81 11.16 -0.08 -10.03
C LYS A 81 10.75 0.84 -11.19
N ARG A 82 9.50 1.33 -11.19
CA ARG A 82 8.99 2.28 -12.19
C ARG A 82 9.36 3.74 -11.92
N SER A 83 10.19 4.01 -10.90
CA SER A 83 10.54 5.36 -10.44
C SER A 83 9.33 6.22 -10.10
N LYS A 84 8.20 5.60 -9.72
CA LYS A 84 6.97 6.28 -9.30
C LYS A 84 6.97 6.63 -7.82
N TRP A 85 7.85 5.99 -7.05
CA TRP A 85 8.03 6.25 -5.63
C TRP A 85 9.50 6.13 -5.23
N LYS A 86 9.91 6.92 -4.25
CA LYS A 86 11.22 6.83 -3.58
C LYS A 86 10.98 6.63 -2.09
N PRO A 87 11.75 5.75 -1.42
CA PRO A 87 11.61 5.54 0.00
C PRO A 87 11.94 6.81 0.76
N VAL A 88 10.94 7.34 1.47
CA VAL A 88 11.11 8.36 2.51
C VAL A 88 10.87 7.62 3.81
N ILE A 89 11.93 7.42 4.58
CA ILE A 89 11.84 6.79 5.90
C ILE A 89 11.27 7.85 6.85
N GLU A 90 10.13 7.55 7.47
CA GLU A 90 9.58 8.41 8.51
C GLU A 90 10.49 8.26 9.74
N ASN A 91 11.02 9.37 10.25
CA ASN A 91 11.74 9.35 11.51
C ASN A 91 10.71 9.17 12.63
N VAL A 92 10.79 8.05 13.33
CA VAL A 92 10.02 7.73 14.55
C VAL A 92 10.49 8.62 15.69
#